data_AF-A0A8J3HZJ5-F1
#
_entry.id   AF-A0A8J3HZJ5-F1
#
_cell.length_a   1.000
_cell.length_b   1.000
_cell.length_c   1.000
_cell.angle_alpha   90.00
_cell.angle_beta   90.00
_cell.angle_gamma   90.00
#
_symmetry.space_group_name_H-M   'P 1'
#
loop_
_entity.id
_entity.type
_entity.pdbx_description
1 polymer ?
#
loop_
_entity_poly.entity_id
_entity_poly.type
_entity_poly.pdbx_seq_one_letter_code
_entity_poly.pdbx_strand_id
1 'polypeptide(L)'
;MSQWAYKVVYIDYRGRISCEGQETLIGPQERRSAFARRYLNELGKESWELVSLQPLTSNSAYYLFKRPAQEGDYNEPTATNTTSEQPSSETPSGGPTIETA
;
A
#
# COMPACT_ATOMS: atom_id res chain seq x y z
N MET A 1 -13.79 -13.82 -23.05
CA MET A 1 -13.54 -14.25 -21.66
C MET A 1 -13.75 -13.04 -20.77
N SER A 2 -14.50 -13.17 -19.69
CA SER A 2 -14.66 -12.08 -18.73
C SER A 2 -13.31 -11.78 -18.07
N GLN A 3 -12.87 -10.53 -18.16
CA GLN A 3 -11.67 -10.05 -17.50
C GLN A 3 -11.98 -9.68 -16.05
N TRP A 4 -11.03 -9.90 -15.14
CA TRP A 4 -11.17 -9.62 -13.71
C TRP A 4 -10.11 -8.64 -13.27
N ALA A 5 -10.53 -7.65 -12.49
CA ALA A 5 -9.64 -6.79 -11.73
C ALA A 5 -9.47 -7.38 -10.32
N TYR A 6 -8.28 -7.24 -9.76
CA TYR A 6 -7.96 -7.68 -8.40
C TYR A 6 -7.48 -6.48 -7.59
N LYS A 7 -7.84 -6.48 -6.31
CA LYS A 7 -7.40 -5.49 -5.34
C LYS A 7 -6.85 -6.20 -4.11
N VAL A 8 -5.68 -5.79 -3.66
CA VAL A 8 -5.01 -6.36 -2.48
C VAL A 8 -4.95 -5.31 -1.40
N VAL A 9 -5.58 -5.59 -0.27
CA VAL A 9 -5.71 -4.66 0.85
C VAL A 9 -5.02 -5.24 2.07
N TYR A 10 -4.01 -4.55 2.58
CA TYR A 10 -3.47 -4.81 3.91
C TYR A 10 -4.39 -4.18 4.96
N ILE A 11 -4.88 -4.98 5.91
CA ILE A 11 -5.68 -4.47 7.04
C ILE A 11 -4.93 -4.77 8.33
N ASP A 12 -4.60 -3.73 9.09
CA ASP A 12 -4.22 -3.79 10.50
C ASP A 12 -5.30 -3.13 11.35
N TYR A 13 -6.02 -3.96 12.12
CA TYR A 13 -7.12 -3.50 12.96
C TYR A 13 -6.70 -2.52 14.04
N ARG A 14 -5.39 -2.38 14.32
CA ARG A 14 -4.87 -1.42 15.30
C ARG A 14 -4.93 0.01 14.82
N GLY A 15 -5.07 0.24 13.51
CA GLY A 15 -5.41 1.58 13.04
C GLY A 15 -4.99 1.95 11.63
N ARG A 16 -4.60 0.98 10.80
CA ARG A 16 -4.12 1.26 9.45
C ARG A 16 -4.64 0.24 8.45
N ILE A 17 -5.19 0.73 7.36
CA ILE A 17 -5.49 -0.04 6.16
C ILE A 17 -4.66 0.56 5.03
N SER A 18 -4.01 -0.27 4.22
CA SER A 18 -3.25 0.16 3.06
C SER A 18 -3.70 -0.61 1.83
N CYS A 19 -3.97 0.11 0.74
CA CYS A 19 -4.33 -0.44 -0.55
C CYS A 19 -3.53 0.32 -1.61
N GLU A 20 -2.66 -0.37 -2.34
CA GLU A 20 -1.89 0.21 -3.46
C GLU A 20 -1.16 1.52 -3.10
N GLY A 21 -0.59 1.57 -1.89
CA GLY A 21 0.13 2.74 -1.37
C GLY A 21 -0.76 3.84 -0.76
N GLN A 22 -2.09 3.75 -0.88
CA GLN A 22 -3.00 4.66 -0.20
C GLN A 22 -3.34 4.14 1.20
N GLU A 23 -3.09 4.95 2.22
CA GLU A 23 -3.38 4.61 3.61
C GLU A 23 -4.69 5.23 4.08
N THR A 24 -5.48 4.43 4.80
CA THR A 24 -6.63 4.89 5.58
C THR A 24 -6.32 4.65 7.06
N LEU A 25 -6.41 5.71 7.86
CA LEU A 25 -6.18 5.65 9.30
C LEU A 25 -7.49 5.59 10.08
N ILE A 26 -7.41 5.01 11.28
CA ILE A 26 -8.51 4.96 12.23
C ILE A 26 -8.79 6.33 12.85
N GLY A 27 -10.07 6.66 13.05
CA GLY A 27 -10.45 7.88 13.75
C GLY A 27 -10.12 7.86 15.25
N PRO A 28 -9.96 9.04 15.92
CA PRO A 28 -9.54 9.14 17.32
C PRO A 28 -10.41 8.37 18.34
N GLN A 29 -11.70 8.17 18.03
CA GLN A 29 -12.65 7.46 18.89
C GLN A 29 -13.31 6.27 18.16
N GLU A 30 -12.76 5.88 17.00
CA GLU A 30 -13.34 4.82 16.19
C GLU A 30 -12.98 3.45 16.76
N ARG A 31 -13.99 2.57 16.91
CA ARG A 31 -13.76 1.18 17.31
C ARG A 31 -13.09 0.43 16.16
N ARG A 32 -12.14 -0.47 16.46
CA ARG A 32 -11.40 -1.27 15.45
C ARG A 32 -12.30 -2.01 14.45
N SER A 33 -13.39 -2.58 14.92
CA SER A 33 -14.37 -3.27 14.07
C SER A 33 -15.17 -2.30 13.20
N ALA A 34 -15.50 -1.11 13.72
CA ALA A 34 -16.18 -0.06 12.94
C ALA A 34 -15.27 0.50 11.86
N PHE A 35 -13.99 0.70 12.17
CA PHE A 35 -12.95 1.11 11.24
C PHE A 35 -12.82 0.16 10.05
N ALA A 36 -12.60 -1.13 10.31
CA ALA A 36 -12.51 -2.13 9.25
C ALA A 36 -13.82 -2.22 8.44
N ARG A 37 -14.98 -2.24 9.11
CA ARG A 37 -16.28 -2.27 8.44
C ARG A 37 -16.51 -1.07 7.54
N ARG A 38 -16.15 0.15 7.97
CA ARG A 38 -16.27 1.37 7.16
C ARG A 38 -15.51 1.22 5.84
N TYR A 39 -14.26 0.76 5.91
CA TYR A 39 -13.45 0.55 4.71
C TYR A 39 -14.02 -0.56 3.80
N LEU A 40 -14.37 -1.72 4.38
CA LEU A 40 -14.94 -2.84 3.63
C LEU A 40 -16.28 -2.49 2.97
N ASN A 41 -17.08 -1.62 3.59
CA ASN A 41 -18.32 -1.13 3.00
C ASN A 41 -18.07 -0.30 1.73
N GLU A 42 -17.02 0.52 1.69
CA GLU A 42 -16.67 1.28 0.47
C GLU A 42 -16.27 0.32 -0.67
N LEU A 43 -15.50 -0.73 -0.36
CA LEU A 43 -15.20 -1.78 -1.34
C LEU A 43 -16.46 -2.47 -1.86
N GLY A 44 -17.41 -2.77 -0.96
CA GLY A 44 -18.71 -3.35 -1.34
C GLY A 44 -19.53 -2.46 -2.27
N LYS A 45 -19.52 -1.13 -2.08
CA LYS A 45 -20.19 -0.18 -2.99
C LYS A 45 -19.60 -0.20 -4.40
N GLU A 46 -18.30 -0.44 -4.51
CA GLU A 46 -17.57 -0.59 -5.78
C GLU A 46 -17.68 -2.00 -6.39
N SER A 47 -18.52 -2.87 -5.82
CA SER A 47 -18.73 -4.27 -6.23
C SER A 47 -17.48 -5.15 -6.11
N TRP A 48 -16.56 -4.82 -5.20
CA TRP A 48 -15.45 -5.70 -4.85
C TRP A 48 -15.92 -6.85 -3.97
N GLU A 49 -15.66 -8.07 -4.40
CA GLU A 49 -16.01 -9.29 -3.68
C GLU A 49 -14.77 -9.86 -3.00
N LEU A 50 -14.87 -10.17 -1.70
CA LEU A 50 -13.80 -10.84 -0.96
C LEU A 50 -13.61 -12.26 -1.49
N VAL A 51 -12.38 -12.64 -1.83
CA VAL A 51 -12.06 -13.98 -2.33
C VAL A 51 -11.04 -14.73 -1.51
N SER A 52 -10.19 -14.04 -0.75
CA SER A 52 -9.20 -14.69 0.10
C SER A 52 -8.73 -13.79 1.23
N LEU A 53 -8.26 -14.44 2.29
CA LEU A 53 -7.64 -13.83 3.46
C LEU A 53 -6.30 -14.52 3.70
N GLN A 54 -5.25 -13.74 3.87
CA GLN A 54 -3.91 -14.21 4.21
C GLN A 54 -3.46 -13.54 5.51
N PRO A 55 -3.65 -14.20 6.67
CA PRO A 55 -3.20 -13.66 7.95
C PRO A 55 -1.68 -13.47 7.97
N LEU A 56 -1.21 -12.32 8.49
CA LEU A 56 0.22 -12.09 8.78
C LEU A 56 0.49 -12.14 10.28
N THR A 57 -0.37 -11.50 11.08
CA THR A 57 -0.23 -11.43 12.54
C THR A 57 -1.59 -11.58 13.22
N SER A 58 -1.63 -11.54 14.55
CA SER A 58 -2.87 -11.58 15.32
C SER A 58 -3.83 -10.41 15.04
N ASN A 59 -3.35 -9.30 14.47
CA ASN A 59 -4.16 -8.12 14.19
C ASN A 59 -4.10 -7.68 12.72
N SER A 60 -3.43 -8.44 11.84
CA SER A 60 -3.30 -8.04 10.44
C SER A 60 -3.35 -9.20 9.45
N ALA A 61 -3.90 -8.90 8.27
CA ALA A 61 -4.01 -9.82 7.15
C ALA A 61 -4.03 -9.07 5.82
N TYR A 62 -3.65 -9.74 4.72
CA TYR A 62 -4.01 -9.30 3.37
C TYR A 62 -5.39 -9.84 3.00
N TYR A 63 -6.23 -8.94 2.50
CA TYR A 63 -7.55 -9.23 1.97
C TYR A 63 -7.47 -9.09 0.45
N LEU A 64 -7.82 -10.16 -0.25
CA LEU A 64 -7.85 -10.17 -1.71
C LEU A 64 -9.30 -10.04 -2.15
N PHE A 65 -9.55 -9.07 -3.03
CA PHE A 65 -10.84 -8.84 -3.64
C PHE A 65 -10.77 -9.00 -5.16
N LYS A 66 -11.90 -9.33 -5.77
CA LYS A 66 -12.07 -9.31 -7.22
C LYS A 66 -13.35 -8.59 -7.62
N ARG A 67 -13.39 -8.10 -8.86
CA ARG A 67 -14.62 -7.67 -9.54
C ARG A 67 -14.46 -7.82 -11.05
N PRO A 68 -15.56 -7.85 -11.83
CA PRO A 68 -15.45 -7.76 -13.29
C PRO A 68 -14.66 -6.50 -13.67
N ALA A 69 -13.67 -6.66 -14.55
CA ALA A 69 -12.80 -5.55 -14.93
C ALA A 69 -13.60 -4.44 -15.63
N GLN A 70 -13.29 -3.20 -15.28
CA GLN A 70 -13.82 -1.98 -15.85
C GLN A 70 -12.70 -1.24 -16.61
N GLU A 71 -13.07 -0.26 -17.42
CA GLU A 71 -12.10 0.56 -18.14
C GLU A 71 -11.15 1.25 -17.15
N GLY A 72 -9.84 1.10 -17.37
CA GLY A 72 -8.80 1.69 -16.53
C GLY A 72 -8.29 0.81 -15.37
N ASP A 73 -8.91 -0.35 -15.08
CA ASP A 73 -8.46 -1.25 -14.00
C ASP A 73 -7.05 -1.85 -14.22
N TYR A 74 -6.55 -1.83 -15.46
CA TYR A 74 -5.22 -2.33 -15.83
C TYR A 74 -4.19 -1.23 -16.06
N ASN A 75 -4.54 0.03 -15.78
CA ASN A 75 -3.55 1.09 -15.82
C ASN A 75 -2.54 0.84 -14.71
N GLU A 76 -1.24 0.88 -15.03
CA GLU A 76 -0.21 0.74 -14.00
C GLU A 76 -0.37 1.88 -12.99
N PRO A 77 -0.44 1.57 -11.67
CA PRO A 77 -0.39 2.61 -10.67
C PRO A 77 0.96 3.31 -10.81
N THR A 78 0.94 4.61 -11.14
CA THR A 78 2.13 5.44 -11.12
C THR A 78 2.76 5.29 -9.74
N ALA A 79 3.92 4.63 -9.66
CA ALA A 79 4.64 4.43 -8.42
C ALA A 79 5.05 5.81 -7.88
N THR A 80 4.27 6.37 -6.97
CA THR A 80 4.71 7.51 -6.15
C THR A 80 5.64 6.96 -5.08
N ASN A 81 6.84 6.57 -5.50
CA ASN A 81 7.94 6.38 -4.58
C ASN A 81 8.24 7.75 -3.98
N THR A 82 7.73 8.01 -2.77
CA THR A 82 8.24 9.09 -1.94
C THR A 82 9.68 8.72 -1.62
N THR A 83 10.62 9.19 -2.44
CA THR A 83 12.04 9.17 -2.12
C THR A 83 12.21 9.91 -0.81
N SER A 84 12.41 9.17 0.28
CA SER A 84 13.00 9.71 1.49
C SER A 84 14.37 10.23 1.09
N GLU A 85 14.51 11.55 1.11
CA GLU A 85 15.76 12.27 0.91
C GLU A 85 16.77 11.76 1.96
N GLN A 86 17.64 10.85 1.55
CA GLN A 86 18.77 10.39 2.35
C GLN A 86 19.81 11.51 2.33
N PRO A 87 20.28 12.02 3.48
CA PRO A 87 21.26 13.09 3.46
C PRO A 87 22.57 12.56 2.87
N SER A 88 22.99 13.17 1.76
CA SER A 88 24.27 12.93 1.12
C SER A 88 25.40 13.22 2.11
N SER A 89 26.17 12.19 2.46
CA SER A 89 27.47 12.37 3.12
C SER A 89 28.48 12.75 2.04
N GLU A 90 28.85 14.02 1.97
CA GLU A 90 29.99 14.47 1.17
C GLU A 90 31.28 13.90 1.77
N THR A 91 31.95 13.01 1.03
CA THR A 91 33.35 12.65 1.28
C THR A 91 34.19 13.39 0.23
N PRO A 92 35.04 14.36 0.60
CA PRO A 92 35.95 14.95 -0.37
C PRO A 92 37.04 13.94 -0.73
N SER A 93 37.02 13.54 -1.99
CA SER A 93 38.04 12.78 -2.69
C SER A 93 39.35 13.59 -2.77
N GLY A 94 40.32 13.26 -1.92
CA GLY A 94 41.70 13.73 -2.04
C GLY A 94 42.52 12.73 -2.85
N GLY A 95 42.74 13.02 -4.13
CA GLY A 95 43.65 12.24 -4.99
C GLY A 95 45.13 12.44 -4.63
N PRO A 96 46.02 11.50 -5.00
CA PRO A 96 47.41 11.48 -4.54
C PRO A 96 48.28 12.53 -5.26
N THR A 97 49.10 13.26 -4.50
CA THR A 97 50.15 14.15 -5.01
C THR A 97 51.30 13.34 -5.61
N ILE A 98 51.64 13.59 -6.87
CA ILE A 98 52.85 13.07 -7.53
C ILE A 98 54.00 14.02 -7.20
N GLU A 99 55.03 13.51 -6.50
CA GLU A 99 56.33 14.17 -6.37
C GLU A 99 57.14 13.98 -7.66
N THR A 100 57.76 15.04 -8.16
CA THR A 100 58.85 14.94 -9.14
C THR A 100 60.02 15.80 -8.68
N ALA A 101 61.20 15.20 -8.82
CA ALA A 101 62.52 15.65 -8.37
C ALA A 101 63.03 16.93 -9.04
#